data_AF-A0A7W4DTB8-F1
#
_entry.id   AF-A0A7W4DTB8-F1
#
_cell.length_a   1.000
_cell.length_b   1.000
_cell.length_c   1.000
_cell.angle_alpha   90.00
_cell.angle_beta   90.00
_cell.angle_gamma   90.00
#
_symmetry.space_group_name_H-M   'P 1'
#
loop_
_entity.id
_entity.type
_entity.pdbx_description
1 polymer ?
#
loop_
_entity_poly.entity_id
_entity_poly.type
_entity_poly.pdbx_seq_one_letter_code
_entity_poly.pdbx_strand_id
1 'polypeptide(L)'
;MRVTISKIRLINYKKFIDYTIEPNEHVNILVGDNEAGKSSILEAIDIVANGSVNRIEKIGLDRLISIDAVAKFNSGEREFKNLPKLTIELYLSGIFGHTMNGDNNSEERTCDGIRLICEPNLDYVTEINESLNENPGYFPYDYYSVRFSTFADEGYTSYKKKIRSCLINSSNMSSEYATSDFIKRAYRKYTEDNIKNRAKLQSNYRLSRIAFQEEKLNELNQIIDTEKDSKEPFTKDDFCKIRGPWTNPETGETFEGFFDRYTFNAAIKEFEEKRQELADYLRPGIIEDIFSYIRPLKTNQIFTPRRIVNKMLDLFEDENPGIYENPDITFADLYVKSGLYLTELAKRLNRGLESKIPDRIERMKHIFEHQLYGFAPTEIIYNIARKYIYGNFTGISSDNFKQRDLTDDFKKGNTLGMRFDVVVGNPPYQDETVGDNKTFAPQIYHKFIDASYKIADRVILIHPARFLFNAGSTPKEWNERMLSDKHVKIIQYYPLSKEVFTNTDIKGGIAVSYRDIGTNFGAIEVFTSFNELNSILKRLSDEVILSH
;
A
#
# COMPACT_ATOMS: atom_id res chain seq x y z
N MET A 1 -25.64 -2.65 -32.58
CA MET A 1 -26.15 -3.53 -31.51
C MET A 1 -25.17 -3.54 -30.35
N ARG A 2 -25.67 -3.54 -29.11
CA ARG A 2 -24.85 -3.53 -27.90
C ARG A 2 -24.46 -4.98 -27.57
N VAL A 3 -23.18 -5.23 -27.31
CA VAL A 3 -22.72 -6.53 -26.82
C VAL A 3 -23.14 -6.67 -25.36
N THR A 4 -23.76 -7.80 -25.00
CA THR A 4 -24.16 -8.14 -23.64
C THR A 4 -23.59 -9.49 -23.23
N ILE A 5 -23.41 -9.70 -21.92
CA ILE A 5 -23.06 -10.99 -21.34
C ILE A 5 -24.38 -11.66 -20.95
N SER A 6 -24.73 -12.76 -21.60
CA SER A 6 -25.98 -13.48 -21.37
C SER A 6 -25.88 -14.52 -20.26
N LYS A 7 -24.68 -15.07 -20.03
CA LYS A 7 -24.40 -16.00 -18.94
C LYS A 7 -22.92 -15.91 -18.52
N ILE A 8 -22.68 -16.08 -17.22
CA ILE A 8 -21.36 -16.20 -16.62
C ILE A 8 -21.31 -17.54 -15.90
N ARG A 9 -20.31 -18.36 -16.20
CA ARG A 9 -20.08 -19.61 -15.47
C ARG A 9 -18.69 -19.62 -14.85
N LEU A 10 -18.63 -19.97 -13.57
CA LEU A 10 -17.43 -19.99 -12.74
C LEU A 10 -17.22 -21.41 -12.22
N ILE A 11 -16.11 -22.03 -12.59
CA ILE A 11 -15.73 -23.39 -12.18
C ILE A 11 -14.39 -23.32 -11.45
N ASN A 12 -14.35 -23.83 -10.22
CA ASN A 12 -13.19 -23.82 -9.31
C ASN A 12 -12.51 -22.44 -9.19
N TYR A 13 -13.27 -21.35 -9.18
CA TYR A 13 -12.79 -19.98 -9.09
C TYR A 13 -13.09 -19.38 -7.72
N LYS A 14 -12.04 -19.12 -6.92
CA LYS A 14 -12.13 -18.61 -5.55
C LYS A 14 -13.11 -19.46 -4.72
N LYS A 15 -14.16 -18.88 -4.17
CA LYS A 15 -15.15 -19.62 -3.39
C LYS A 15 -16.19 -20.40 -4.23
N PHE A 16 -16.15 -20.27 -5.57
CA PHE A 16 -17.13 -20.89 -6.46
C PHE A 16 -16.58 -22.21 -7.01
N ILE A 17 -17.19 -23.33 -6.63
CA ILE A 17 -16.88 -24.66 -7.19
C ILE A 17 -17.52 -24.85 -8.56
N ASP A 18 -18.83 -24.64 -8.65
CA ASP A 18 -19.58 -24.51 -9.91
C ASP A 18 -20.72 -23.52 -9.66
N TYR A 19 -20.68 -22.38 -10.32
CA TYR A 19 -21.63 -21.30 -10.11
C TYR A 19 -21.98 -20.61 -11.43
N THR A 20 -23.27 -20.49 -11.70
CA THR A 20 -23.78 -19.86 -12.93
C THR A 20 -24.62 -18.64 -12.59
N ILE A 21 -24.44 -17.58 -13.38
CA ILE A 21 -25.17 -16.31 -13.27
C ILE A 21 -25.74 -15.99 -14.64
N GLU A 22 -27.02 -15.63 -14.67
CA GLU A 22 -27.72 -15.17 -15.87
C GLU A 22 -28.11 -13.71 -15.66
N PRO A 23 -27.31 -12.75 -16.19
CA PRO A 23 -27.59 -11.33 -16.03
C PRO A 23 -28.85 -10.90 -16.80
N ASN A 24 -29.59 -9.95 -16.24
CA ASN A 24 -30.64 -9.23 -16.96
C ASN A 24 -30.05 -8.41 -18.12
N GLU A 25 -30.86 -8.16 -19.16
CA GLU A 25 -30.42 -7.47 -20.39
C GLU A 25 -29.94 -6.03 -20.19
N HIS A 26 -30.29 -5.40 -19.07
CA HIS A 26 -30.03 -3.98 -18.81
C HIS A 26 -29.12 -3.77 -17.62
N VAL A 27 -29.69 -3.55 -16.43
CA VAL A 27 -28.95 -3.24 -15.21
C VAL A 27 -29.00 -4.44 -14.29
N ASN A 28 -27.84 -4.80 -13.76
CA ASN A 28 -27.69 -5.89 -12.80
C ASN A 28 -27.14 -5.33 -11.50
N ILE A 29 -27.84 -5.57 -10.40
CA ILE A 29 -27.41 -5.18 -9.05
C ILE A 29 -27.09 -6.46 -8.29
N LEU A 30 -25.82 -6.64 -7.94
CA LEU A 30 -25.39 -7.79 -7.12
C LEU A 30 -25.56 -7.41 -5.64
N VAL A 31 -26.53 -8.02 -4.97
CA VAL A 31 -26.81 -7.83 -3.54
C VAL A 31 -26.49 -9.12 -2.77
N GLY A 32 -25.97 -8.98 -1.56
CA GLY A 32 -25.64 -10.10 -0.68
C GLY A 32 -24.78 -9.63 0.49
N ASP A 33 -24.46 -10.51 1.42
CA ASP A 33 -23.64 -10.18 2.60
C ASP A 33 -22.18 -9.88 2.24
N ASN A 34 -21.42 -9.34 3.19
CA ASN A 34 -19.97 -9.25 3.04
C ASN A 34 -19.40 -10.66 2.78
N GLU A 35 -18.42 -10.75 1.89
CA GLU A 35 -17.85 -12.04 1.43
C GLU A 35 -18.79 -12.94 0.61
N ALA A 36 -19.99 -12.46 0.24
CA ALA A 36 -20.90 -13.16 -0.67
C ALA A 36 -20.35 -13.36 -2.10
N GLY A 37 -19.16 -12.86 -2.44
CA GLY A 37 -18.48 -13.10 -3.72
C GLY A 37 -18.79 -12.09 -4.82
N LYS A 38 -19.52 -11.02 -4.49
CA LYS A 38 -19.92 -9.96 -5.43
C LYS A 38 -18.73 -9.37 -6.20
N SER A 39 -17.68 -8.98 -5.47
CA SER A 39 -16.45 -8.43 -6.08
C SER A 39 -15.70 -9.47 -6.91
N SER A 40 -15.75 -10.75 -6.53
CA SER A 40 -15.11 -11.85 -7.27
C SER A 40 -15.80 -12.08 -8.62
N ILE A 41 -17.12 -11.96 -8.68
CA ILE A 41 -17.87 -12.05 -9.95
C ILE A 41 -17.45 -10.92 -10.91
N LEU A 42 -17.38 -9.67 -10.42
CA LEU A 42 -16.96 -8.54 -11.23
C LEU A 42 -15.49 -8.67 -11.70
N GLU A 43 -14.62 -9.17 -10.83
CA GLU A 43 -13.23 -9.44 -11.15
C GLU A 43 -13.09 -10.57 -12.20
N ALA A 44 -13.90 -11.63 -12.12
CA ALA A 44 -13.92 -12.71 -13.10
C ALA A 44 -14.25 -12.19 -14.51
N ILE A 45 -15.29 -11.35 -14.62
CA ILE A 45 -15.65 -10.69 -15.88
C ILE A 45 -14.47 -9.86 -16.41
N ASP A 46 -13.87 -9.04 -15.54
CA ASP A 46 -12.77 -8.15 -15.94
C ASP A 46 -11.50 -8.92 -16.35
N ILE A 47 -11.19 -10.02 -15.67
CA ILE A 47 -10.05 -10.89 -16.02
C ILE A 47 -10.22 -11.46 -17.44
N VAL A 48 -11.37 -12.08 -17.72
CA VAL A 48 -11.64 -12.73 -19.00
C VAL A 48 -11.75 -11.70 -20.13
N ALA A 49 -12.44 -10.59 -19.90
CA ALA A 49 -12.54 -9.51 -20.88
C ALA A 49 -11.18 -8.89 -21.23
N ASN A 50 -10.25 -8.81 -20.27
CA ASN A 50 -8.92 -8.25 -20.51
C ASN A 50 -7.93 -9.21 -21.17
N GLY A 51 -8.04 -10.53 -20.95
CA GLY A 51 -7.17 -11.54 -21.60
C GLY A 51 -5.68 -11.40 -21.27
N SER A 52 -5.33 -11.05 -20.02
CA SER A 52 -3.94 -10.73 -19.63
C SER A 52 -3.31 -11.82 -18.78
N VAL A 53 -2.46 -12.67 -19.38
CA VAL A 53 -1.70 -13.72 -18.66
C VAL A 53 -0.84 -13.12 -17.53
N ASN A 54 -0.08 -12.06 -17.80
CA ASN A 54 0.72 -11.38 -16.76
C ASN A 54 -0.10 -10.86 -15.57
N ARG A 55 -1.41 -10.66 -15.75
CA ARG A 55 -2.30 -10.26 -14.64
C ARG A 55 -2.63 -11.46 -13.77
N ILE A 56 -2.85 -12.63 -14.36
CA ILE A 56 -3.05 -13.89 -13.65
C ILE A 56 -1.79 -14.24 -12.84
N GLU A 57 -0.62 -14.16 -13.45
CA GLU A 57 0.66 -14.41 -12.78
C GLU A 57 0.88 -13.50 -11.56
N LYS A 58 0.54 -12.21 -11.68
CA LYS A 58 0.64 -11.26 -10.56
C LYS A 58 -0.34 -11.53 -9.42
N ILE A 59 -1.52 -12.06 -9.74
CA ILE A 59 -2.52 -12.41 -8.72
C ILE A 59 -2.09 -13.70 -8.00
N GLY A 60 -1.59 -14.67 -8.76
CA GLY A 60 -1.23 -16.01 -8.29
C GLY A 60 -2.38 -17.01 -8.44
N LEU A 61 -2.10 -18.21 -8.95
CA LEU A 61 -3.10 -19.27 -9.12
C LEU A 61 -3.57 -19.84 -7.77
N ASP A 62 -2.73 -19.78 -6.74
CA ASP A 62 -3.04 -20.11 -5.35
C ASP A 62 -4.19 -19.26 -4.78
N ARG A 63 -4.40 -18.05 -5.32
CA ARG A 63 -5.51 -17.15 -4.94
C ARG A 63 -6.72 -17.23 -5.85
N LEU A 64 -6.59 -17.87 -7.01
CA LEU A 64 -7.63 -17.95 -8.03
C LEU A 64 -8.33 -19.30 -8.03
N ILE A 65 -7.59 -20.40 -7.90
CA ILE A 65 -8.15 -21.74 -7.81
C ILE A 65 -8.87 -21.89 -6.45
N SER A 66 -10.02 -22.56 -6.47
CA SER A 66 -10.81 -22.74 -5.27
C SER A 66 -10.08 -23.57 -4.21
N ILE A 67 -10.05 -23.03 -2.99
CA ILE A 67 -9.47 -23.73 -1.84
C ILE A 67 -10.21 -25.03 -1.55
N ASP A 68 -11.53 -25.07 -1.77
CA ASP A 68 -12.36 -26.25 -1.58
C ASP A 68 -12.07 -27.31 -2.66
N ALA A 69 -11.77 -26.89 -3.89
CA ALA A 69 -11.36 -27.80 -4.96
C ALA A 69 -9.97 -28.41 -4.69
N VAL A 70 -9.04 -27.61 -4.18
CA VAL A 70 -7.70 -28.06 -3.76
C VAL A 70 -7.80 -28.99 -2.56
N ALA A 71 -8.64 -28.67 -1.56
CA ALA A 71 -8.87 -29.51 -0.40
C ALA A 71 -9.49 -30.86 -0.82
N LYS A 72 -10.49 -30.85 -1.71
CA LYS A 72 -11.09 -32.07 -2.26
C LYS A 72 -10.06 -32.94 -2.97
N PHE A 73 -9.20 -32.35 -3.81
CA PHE A 73 -8.10 -33.06 -4.47
C PHE A 73 -7.13 -33.69 -3.46
N ASN A 74 -6.69 -32.91 -2.46
CA ASN A 74 -5.75 -33.39 -1.44
C ASN A 74 -6.34 -34.48 -0.54
N SER A 75 -7.67 -34.48 -0.33
CA SER A 75 -8.37 -35.52 0.43
C SER A 75 -8.71 -36.78 -0.37
N GLY A 76 -8.56 -36.73 -1.70
CA GLY A 76 -8.91 -37.82 -2.62
C GLY A 76 -7.67 -38.49 -3.23
N GLU A 77 -7.86 -39.14 -4.38
CA GLU A 77 -6.77 -39.72 -5.17
C GLU A 77 -5.94 -38.61 -5.83
N ARG A 78 -4.72 -38.39 -5.33
CA ARG A 78 -3.80 -37.33 -5.80
C ARG A 78 -3.08 -37.71 -7.10
N GLU A 79 -3.85 -37.87 -8.17
CA GLU A 79 -3.35 -38.18 -9.52
C GLU A 79 -3.49 -36.97 -10.45
N PHE A 80 -2.62 -36.87 -11.47
CA PHE A 80 -2.68 -35.80 -12.48
C PHE A 80 -4.10 -35.58 -13.06
N LYS A 81 -4.82 -36.66 -13.37
CA LYS A 81 -6.19 -36.60 -13.94
C LYS A 81 -7.22 -35.95 -13.02
N ASN A 82 -6.96 -35.94 -11.71
CA ASN A 82 -7.87 -35.43 -10.68
C ASN A 82 -7.56 -33.98 -10.27
N LEU A 83 -6.49 -33.38 -10.82
CA LEU A 83 -6.15 -31.99 -10.54
C LEU A 83 -7.26 -31.05 -11.02
N PRO A 84 -7.71 -30.10 -10.18
CA PRO A 84 -8.84 -29.25 -10.48
C PRO A 84 -8.50 -28.24 -11.58
N LYS A 85 -9.38 -28.15 -12.59
CA LYS A 85 -9.29 -27.11 -13.63
C LYS A 85 -10.11 -25.89 -13.22
N LEU A 86 -9.54 -24.70 -13.33
CA LEU A 86 -10.27 -23.44 -13.17
C LEU A 86 -10.76 -23.00 -14.53
N THR A 87 -12.05 -22.66 -14.62
CA THR A 87 -12.64 -22.12 -15.84
C THR A 87 -13.57 -20.95 -15.51
N ILE A 88 -13.43 -19.86 -16.26
CA ILE A 88 -14.35 -18.72 -16.24
C ILE A 88 -14.86 -18.53 -17.65
N GLU A 89 -16.17 -18.65 -17.85
CA GLU A 89 -16.81 -18.54 -19.16
C GLU A 89 -17.77 -17.36 -19.20
N LEU A 90 -17.64 -16.54 -20.23
CA LEU A 90 -18.57 -15.45 -20.53
C LEU A 90 -19.27 -15.77 -21.86
N TYR A 91 -20.56 -16.09 -21.76
CA TYR A 91 -21.44 -16.28 -22.90
C TYR A 91 -21.91 -14.90 -23.35
N LEU A 92 -21.81 -14.64 -24.65
CA LEU A 92 -22.02 -13.32 -25.22
C LEU A 92 -23.23 -13.32 -26.15
N SER A 93 -23.91 -12.19 -26.22
CA SER A 93 -24.97 -11.92 -27.17
C SER A 93 -24.68 -10.61 -27.90
N GLY A 94 -24.75 -10.64 -29.23
CA GLY A 94 -24.38 -9.52 -30.09
C GLY A 94 -24.07 -9.97 -31.51
N ILE A 95 -23.50 -9.07 -32.30
CA ILE A 95 -23.02 -9.39 -33.65
C ILE A 95 -21.52 -9.66 -33.56
N PHE A 96 -21.14 -10.92 -33.69
CA PHE A 96 -19.75 -11.35 -33.70
C PHE A 96 -19.41 -12.09 -35.00
N GLY A 97 -18.12 -12.14 -35.33
CA GLY A 97 -17.64 -12.99 -36.41
C GLY A 97 -17.55 -14.45 -35.98
N HIS A 98 -17.42 -15.36 -36.96
CA HIS A 98 -17.26 -16.81 -36.76
C HIS A 98 -16.12 -17.20 -35.79
N THR A 99 -15.14 -16.31 -35.59
CA THR A 99 -14.04 -16.49 -34.62
C THR A 99 -14.44 -16.48 -33.15
N MET A 100 -15.68 -16.07 -32.83
CA MET A 100 -16.23 -16.04 -31.47
C MET A 100 -17.19 -17.20 -31.20
N ASN A 101 -17.71 -17.81 -32.26
CA ASN A 101 -18.79 -18.77 -32.23
C ASN A 101 -18.25 -20.21 -32.24
N GLY A 102 -18.60 -21.00 -31.24
CA GLY A 102 -18.27 -22.42 -31.22
C GLY A 102 -18.82 -23.11 -29.98
N ASP A 103 -18.50 -24.38 -29.84
CA ASP A 103 -18.96 -25.30 -28.81
C ASP A 103 -17.92 -25.56 -27.71
N ASN A 104 -16.76 -24.87 -27.76
CA ASN A 104 -15.71 -25.00 -26.75
C ASN A 104 -16.05 -24.21 -25.47
N ASN A 105 -17.14 -24.62 -24.82
CA ASN A 105 -17.59 -24.18 -23.51
C ASN A 105 -18.08 -25.39 -22.72
N SER A 106 -18.23 -25.23 -21.41
CA SER A 106 -18.60 -26.30 -20.49
C SER A 106 -20.02 -26.86 -20.71
N GLU A 107 -20.87 -26.20 -21.49
CA GLU A 107 -22.19 -26.69 -21.89
C GLU A 107 -22.20 -27.36 -23.28
N GLU A 108 -21.04 -27.43 -23.96
CA GLU A 108 -20.89 -27.97 -25.32
C GLU A 108 -21.87 -27.35 -26.34
N ARG A 109 -22.29 -26.10 -26.07
CA ARG A 109 -23.31 -25.42 -26.85
C ARG A 109 -22.68 -24.50 -27.87
N THR A 110 -23.03 -24.64 -29.15
CA THR A 110 -22.59 -23.69 -30.18
C THR A 110 -23.15 -22.29 -29.92
N CYS A 111 -22.30 -21.37 -29.46
CA CYS A 111 -22.66 -19.98 -29.19
C CYS A 111 -21.44 -19.06 -29.17
N ASP A 112 -21.67 -17.75 -29.08
CA ASP A 112 -20.59 -16.77 -28.96
C ASP A 112 -20.09 -16.66 -27.52
N GLY A 113 -18.79 -16.68 -27.32
CA GLY A 113 -18.24 -16.50 -25.99
C GLY A 113 -16.72 -16.49 -25.90
N ILE A 114 -16.25 -16.22 -24.69
CA ILE A 114 -14.83 -16.20 -24.33
C ILE A 114 -14.62 -16.86 -22.96
N ARG A 115 -13.45 -17.45 -22.78
CA ARG A 115 -13.09 -18.16 -21.55
C ARG A 115 -11.65 -17.93 -21.11
N LEU A 116 -11.44 -18.05 -19.81
CA LEU A 116 -10.15 -18.34 -19.19
C LEU A 116 -10.14 -19.81 -18.76
N ILE A 117 -9.07 -20.52 -19.10
CA ILE A 117 -8.76 -21.86 -18.61
C ILE A 117 -7.43 -21.80 -17.88
N CYS A 118 -7.40 -22.27 -16.63
CA CYS A 118 -6.17 -22.63 -15.95
C CYS A 118 -6.21 -24.13 -15.65
N GLU A 119 -5.29 -24.90 -16.23
CA GLU A 119 -5.27 -26.35 -16.12
C GLU A 119 -3.84 -26.90 -16.02
N PRO A 120 -3.63 -28.08 -15.41
CA PRO A 120 -2.33 -28.73 -15.35
C PRO A 120 -1.73 -28.87 -16.75
N ASN A 121 -0.48 -28.46 -16.90
CA ASN A 121 0.21 -28.58 -18.18
C ASN A 121 0.59 -30.04 -18.45
N LEU A 122 0.15 -30.55 -19.60
CA LEU A 122 0.42 -31.91 -20.05
C LEU A 122 1.91 -32.18 -20.29
N ASP A 123 2.70 -31.13 -20.56
CA ASP A 123 4.15 -31.26 -20.78
C ASP A 123 4.92 -31.63 -19.50
N TYR A 124 4.32 -31.44 -18.32
CA TYR A 124 4.96 -31.65 -17.01
C TYR A 124 4.31 -32.79 -16.20
N VAL A 125 3.66 -33.75 -16.87
CA VAL A 125 2.95 -34.85 -16.20
C VAL A 125 3.88 -35.66 -15.30
N THR A 126 5.11 -35.93 -15.74
CA THR A 126 6.08 -36.72 -15.00
C THR A 126 6.48 -36.01 -13.70
N GLU A 127 6.89 -34.74 -13.80
CA GLU A 127 7.33 -33.89 -12.70
C GLU A 127 6.21 -33.63 -11.69
N ILE A 128 4.98 -33.46 -12.18
CA ILE A 128 3.79 -33.33 -11.33
C ILE A 128 3.57 -34.61 -10.51
N ASN A 129 3.57 -35.77 -11.16
CA ASN A 129 3.34 -37.05 -10.46
C ASN A 129 4.45 -37.36 -9.44
N GLU A 130 5.71 -37.09 -9.78
CA GLU A 130 6.84 -37.19 -8.85
C GLU A 130 6.63 -36.28 -7.63
N SER A 131 6.33 -35.00 -7.86
CA SER A 131 6.11 -34.02 -6.79
C SER A 131 4.91 -34.37 -5.89
N LEU A 132 3.84 -34.93 -6.47
CA LEU A 132 2.66 -35.39 -5.72
C LEU A 132 2.99 -36.58 -4.82
N ASN A 133 3.82 -37.52 -5.29
CA ASN A 133 4.24 -38.70 -4.53
C ASN A 133 5.21 -38.35 -3.39
N GLU A 134 6.15 -37.42 -3.63
CA GLU A 134 7.15 -37.03 -2.64
C GLU A 134 6.57 -36.19 -1.49
N ASN A 135 5.59 -35.33 -1.78
CA ASN A 135 5.07 -34.36 -0.81
C ASN A 135 3.54 -34.48 -0.62
N PRO A 136 3.07 -35.07 0.50
CA PRO A 136 1.65 -35.31 0.78
C PRO A 136 0.74 -34.06 0.81
N GLY A 137 1.31 -32.88 1.08
CA GLY A 137 0.57 -31.61 1.16
C GLY A 137 0.79 -30.65 -0.01
N TYR A 138 1.56 -31.07 -1.03
CA TYR A 138 1.91 -30.21 -2.16
C TYR A 138 0.77 -30.10 -3.18
N PHE A 139 0.56 -28.90 -3.72
CA PHE A 139 -0.31 -28.67 -4.87
C PHE A 139 0.48 -27.97 -5.98
N PRO A 140 0.50 -28.51 -7.22
CA PRO A 140 1.43 -28.12 -8.27
C PRO A 140 1.01 -26.85 -9.03
N TYR A 141 0.82 -25.72 -8.33
CA TYR A 141 0.41 -24.46 -8.98
C TYR A 141 1.37 -24.01 -10.08
N ASP A 142 2.67 -24.24 -9.91
CA ASP A 142 3.73 -23.82 -10.83
C ASP A 142 3.68 -24.54 -12.19
N TYR A 143 3.00 -25.69 -12.24
CA TYR A 143 2.87 -26.50 -13.44
C TYR A 143 1.52 -26.32 -14.17
N TYR A 144 0.75 -25.29 -13.81
CA TYR A 144 -0.49 -24.96 -14.52
C TYR A 144 -0.24 -24.03 -15.71
N SER A 145 -0.93 -24.30 -16.81
CA SER A 145 -1.00 -23.42 -17.97
C SER A 145 -2.17 -22.45 -17.84
N VAL A 146 -2.02 -21.24 -18.39
CA VAL A 146 -3.05 -20.20 -18.39
C VAL A 146 -3.36 -19.84 -19.85
N ARG A 147 -4.61 -20.07 -20.29
CA ARG A 147 -5.04 -19.81 -21.66
C ARG A 147 -6.35 -19.02 -21.70
N PHE A 148 -6.35 -17.96 -22.50
CA PHE A 148 -7.56 -17.23 -22.89
C PHE A 148 -7.97 -17.60 -24.31
N SER A 149 -9.21 -18.02 -24.52
CA SER A 149 -9.71 -18.47 -25.83
C SER A 149 -11.18 -18.10 -26.05
N THR A 150 -11.59 -17.98 -27.31
CA THR A 150 -13.02 -17.89 -27.67
C THR A 150 -13.68 -19.27 -27.61
N PHE A 151 -15.01 -19.35 -27.74
CA PHE A 151 -15.69 -20.64 -27.88
C PHE A 151 -15.43 -21.33 -29.23
N ALA A 152 -14.84 -20.62 -30.20
CA ALA A 152 -14.25 -21.20 -31.41
C ALA A 152 -12.82 -21.74 -31.19
N ASP A 153 -12.36 -21.81 -29.94
CA ASP A 153 -11.00 -22.16 -29.49
C ASP A 153 -9.86 -21.23 -29.99
N GLU A 154 -10.21 -20.06 -30.53
CA GLU A 154 -9.19 -19.08 -30.95
C GLU A 154 -8.59 -18.37 -29.72
N GLY A 155 -7.28 -18.53 -29.52
CA GLY A 155 -6.54 -17.84 -28.46
C GLY A 155 -6.58 -16.31 -28.60
N TYR A 156 -6.72 -15.60 -27.49
CA TYR A 156 -6.65 -14.13 -27.47
C TYR A 156 -5.83 -13.59 -26.31
N THR A 157 -5.41 -12.33 -26.42
CA THR A 157 -4.58 -11.66 -25.42
C THR A 157 -5.06 -10.23 -25.18
N SER A 158 -4.47 -9.54 -24.20
CA SER A 158 -4.73 -8.12 -23.91
C SER A 158 -4.42 -7.16 -25.06
N TYR A 159 -3.68 -7.62 -26.07
CA TYR A 159 -3.43 -6.90 -27.32
C TYR A 159 -4.52 -7.12 -28.39
N LYS A 160 -5.19 -8.27 -28.36
CA LYS A 160 -6.26 -8.67 -29.29
C LYS A 160 -7.55 -8.99 -28.51
N LYS A 161 -8.05 -8.00 -27.76
CA LYS A 161 -9.25 -8.16 -26.94
C LYS A 161 -10.48 -8.44 -27.82
N LYS A 162 -11.31 -9.38 -27.40
CA LYS A 162 -12.56 -9.72 -28.10
C LYS A 162 -13.75 -8.89 -27.63
N ILE A 163 -13.72 -8.42 -26.38
CA ILE A 163 -14.68 -7.45 -25.82
C ILE A 163 -13.96 -6.35 -25.04
N ARG A 164 -14.60 -5.19 -24.87
CA ARG A 164 -14.09 -4.09 -24.05
C ARG A 164 -14.97 -3.94 -22.82
N SER A 165 -14.38 -4.08 -21.63
CA SER A 165 -15.01 -3.80 -20.34
C SER A 165 -14.42 -2.52 -19.73
N CYS A 166 -15.21 -1.83 -18.92
CA CYS A 166 -14.75 -0.77 -18.04
C CYS A 166 -15.17 -1.15 -16.62
N LEU A 167 -14.20 -1.46 -15.76
CA LEU A 167 -14.44 -1.71 -14.34
C LEU A 167 -14.12 -0.42 -13.58
N ILE A 168 -15.15 0.28 -13.11
CA ILE A 168 -14.98 1.43 -12.21
C ILE A 168 -14.96 0.89 -10.79
N ASN A 169 -13.77 0.81 -10.22
CA ASN A 169 -13.58 0.40 -8.83
C ASN A 169 -12.94 1.54 -8.05
N SER A 170 -13.74 2.20 -7.21
CA SER A 170 -13.29 3.31 -6.35
C SER A 170 -12.28 2.88 -5.27
N SER A 171 -12.09 1.58 -5.05
CA SER A 171 -11.13 1.07 -4.06
C SER A 171 -9.68 0.92 -4.57
N ASN A 172 -9.44 0.98 -5.89
CA ASN A 172 -8.13 0.75 -6.52
C ASN A 172 -7.65 1.91 -7.42
N MET A 173 -8.27 3.10 -7.34
CA MET A 173 -7.88 4.26 -8.14
C MET A 173 -6.54 4.84 -7.65
N SER A 174 -5.42 4.29 -8.11
CA SER A 174 -4.14 5.01 -8.11
C SER A 174 -4.01 5.82 -9.40
N SER A 175 -3.55 7.07 -9.27
CA SER A 175 -3.34 8.01 -10.39
C SER A 175 -2.45 7.43 -11.51
N GLU A 176 -1.54 6.53 -11.19
CA GLU A 176 -0.67 5.80 -12.15
C GLU A 176 -1.45 5.01 -13.20
N TYR A 177 -2.58 4.38 -12.85
CA TYR A 177 -3.36 3.60 -13.81
C TYR A 177 -4.04 4.51 -14.83
N ALA A 178 -4.57 5.66 -14.39
CA ALA A 178 -5.24 6.62 -15.25
C ALA A 178 -4.25 7.29 -16.23
N THR A 179 -3.08 7.73 -15.75
CA THR A 179 -2.07 8.40 -16.58
C THR A 179 -1.38 7.43 -17.55
N SER A 180 -1.02 6.21 -17.09
CA SER A 180 -0.42 5.19 -17.96
C SER A 180 -1.39 4.70 -19.03
N ASP A 181 -2.67 4.57 -18.68
CA ASP A 181 -3.70 4.15 -19.63
C ASP A 181 -4.04 5.28 -20.62
N PHE A 182 -4.06 6.55 -20.19
CA PHE A 182 -4.20 7.69 -21.09
C PHE A 182 -3.06 7.78 -22.11
N ILE A 183 -1.81 7.66 -21.67
CA ILE A 183 -0.62 7.66 -22.55
C ILE A 183 -0.66 6.46 -23.50
N LYS A 184 -1.05 5.28 -23.02
CA LYS A 184 -1.25 4.09 -23.88
C LYS A 184 -2.35 4.29 -24.91
N ARG A 185 -3.47 4.95 -24.55
CA ARG A 185 -4.59 5.25 -25.47
C ARG A 185 -4.17 6.26 -26.53
N ALA A 186 -3.46 7.33 -26.15
CA ALA A 186 -2.92 8.32 -27.08
C ALA A 186 -1.92 7.69 -28.05
N TYR A 187 -0.95 6.93 -27.55
CA TYR A 187 0.02 6.22 -28.39
C TYR A 187 -0.64 5.21 -29.34
N ARG A 188 -1.72 4.54 -28.89
CA ARG A 188 -2.52 3.62 -29.73
C ARG A 188 -3.23 4.34 -30.87
N LYS A 189 -3.85 5.50 -30.62
CA LYS A 189 -4.58 6.30 -31.60
C LYS A 189 -3.73 6.76 -32.80
N TYR A 190 -2.43 7.00 -32.58
CA TYR A 190 -1.52 7.49 -33.64
C TYR A 190 -0.67 6.41 -34.32
N THR A 191 -0.87 5.13 -33.98
CA THR A 191 -0.06 4.00 -34.49
C THR A 191 -0.91 2.86 -35.04
N GLU A 192 -2.14 3.16 -35.49
CA GLU A 192 -3.18 2.17 -35.83
C GLU A 192 -2.84 1.31 -37.07
N ASP A 193 -2.02 1.80 -38.01
CA ASP A 193 -1.95 1.20 -39.36
C ASP A 193 -0.75 0.28 -39.66
N ASN A 194 0.20 0.05 -38.73
CA ASN A 194 1.36 -0.78 -39.07
C ASN A 194 1.94 -1.60 -37.88
N ILE A 195 1.46 -2.84 -37.77
CA ILE A 195 1.78 -3.83 -36.71
C ILE A 195 3.29 -4.12 -36.62
N LYS A 196 4.02 -4.16 -37.76
CA LYS A 196 5.46 -4.44 -37.80
C LYS A 196 6.29 -3.27 -37.28
N ASN A 197 5.92 -2.03 -37.61
CA ASN A 197 6.59 -0.84 -37.08
C ASN A 197 6.39 -0.70 -35.56
N ARG A 198 5.25 -1.13 -35.03
CA ARG A 198 4.94 -1.06 -33.59
C ARG A 198 5.81 -1.99 -32.75
N ALA A 199 5.97 -3.25 -33.17
CA ALA A 199 6.84 -4.21 -32.49
C ALA A 199 8.32 -3.76 -32.56
N LYS A 200 8.74 -3.23 -33.72
CA LYS A 200 10.08 -2.66 -33.92
C LYS A 200 10.32 -1.43 -33.05
N LEU A 201 9.38 -0.49 -32.96
CA LEU A 201 9.47 0.70 -32.11
C LEU A 201 9.43 0.36 -30.61
N GLN A 202 8.66 -0.64 -30.20
CA GLN A 202 8.56 -1.05 -28.80
C GLN A 202 9.79 -1.86 -28.35
N SER A 203 10.33 -2.69 -29.25
CA SER A 203 11.63 -3.35 -29.08
C SER A 203 12.76 -2.32 -29.06
N ASN A 204 12.77 -1.37 -30.00
CA ASN A 204 13.73 -0.28 -30.04
C ASN A 204 13.62 0.60 -28.80
N TYR A 205 12.42 0.93 -28.31
CA TYR A 205 12.23 1.67 -27.08
C TYR A 205 12.73 0.90 -25.84
N ARG A 206 12.53 -0.42 -25.81
CA ARG A 206 13.03 -1.29 -24.74
C ARG A 206 14.55 -1.43 -24.78
N LEU A 207 15.13 -1.61 -25.97
CA LEU A 207 16.57 -1.65 -26.20
C LEU A 207 17.21 -0.28 -25.93
N SER A 208 16.61 0.81 -26.36
CA SER A 208 17.03 2.18 -26.05
C SER A 208 16.93 2.47 -24.56
N ARG A 209 15.91 1.97 -23.83
CA ARG A 209 15.85 2.08 -22.36
C ARG A 209 16.96 1.29 -21.66
N ILE A 210 17.27 0.08 -22.14
CA ILE A 210 18.32 -0.77 -21.58
C ILE A 210 19.70 -0.15 -21.88
N ALA A 211 19.97 0.21 -23.14
CA ALA A 211 21.19 0.90 -23.55
C ALA A 211 21.34 2.25 -22.84
N PHE A 212 20.25 3.00 -22.65
CA PHE A 212 20.27 4.23 -21.87
C PHE A 212 20.62 3.99 -20.39
N GLN A 213 20.11 2.91 -19.78
CA GLN A 213 20.50 2.53 -18.42
C GLN A 213 21.96 2.08 -18.32
N GLU A 214 22.47 1.34 -19.30
CA GLU A 214 23.81 0.75 -19.27
C GLU A 214 24.92 1.69 -19.78
N GLU A 215 24.63 2.58 -20.72
CA GLU A 215 25.60 3.51 -21.32
C GLU A 215 25.51 4.93 -20.73
N LYS A 216 24.30 5.49 -20.57
CA LYS A 216 24.11 6.91 -20.18
C LYS A 216 23.98 7.13 -18.68
N LEU A 217 23.44 6.16 -17.94
CA LEU A 217 23.30 6.25 -16.48
C LEU A 217 24.49 5.64 -15.72
N ASN A 218 25.40 4.94 -16.39
CA ASN A 218 26.51 4.25 -15.73
C ASN A 218 27.61 5.23 -15.28
N GLU A 219 27.97 6.22 -16.12
CA GLU A 219 28.83 7.34 -15.70
C GLU A 219 28.19 8.15 -14.57
N LEU A 220 26.88 8.45 -14.67
CA LEU A 220 26.13 9.17 -13.63
C LEU A 220 26.04 8.39 -12.32
N ASN A 221 25.83 7.07 -12.37
CA ASN A 221 25.82 6.23 -11.18
C ASN A 221 27.21 6.13 -10.54
N GLN A 222 28.28 6.09 -11.35
CA GLN A 222 29.66 6.13 -10.84
C GLN A 222 29.99 7.49 -10.18
N ILE A 223 29.52 8.60 -10.75
CA ILE A 223 29.64 9.95 -10.18
C ILE A 223 28.83 10.07 -8.87
N ILE A 224 27.58 9.59 -8.86
CA ILE A 224 26.70 9.61 -7.67
C ILE A 224 27.27 8.73 -6.53
N ASP A 225 27.90 7.59 -6.85
CA ASP A 225 28.56 6.76 -5.85
C ASP A 225 29.88 7.37 -5.33
N THR A 226 30.56 8.22 -6.12
CA THR A 226 31.74 8.99 -5.66
C THR A 226 31.37 10.30 -4.94
N GLU A 227 30.18 10.85 -5.19
CA GLU A 227 29.64 12.06 -4.55
C GLU A 227 28.80 11.79 -3.29
N LYS A 228 28.79 10.56 -2.74
CA LYS A 228 28.13 10.28 -1.45
C LYS A 228 28.58 11.18 -0.29
N ASP A 229 29.76 11.81 -0.42
CA ASP A 229 30.31 12.79 0.53
C ASP A 229 30.12 14.27 0.12
N SER A 230 29.54 14.53 -1.06
CA SER A 230 29.24 15.89 -1.53
C SER A 230 27.89 16.35 -0.95
N LYS A 231 27.91 17.45 -0.21
CA LYS A 231 26.72 18.07 0.40
C LYS A 231 25.90 18.89 -0.59
N GLU A 232 26.19 18.86 -1.88
CA GLU A 232 25.51 19.73 -2.83
C GLU A 232 24.21 19.10 -3.35
N PRO A 233 23.04 19.69 -3.06
CA PRO A 233 21.77 19.15 -3.50
C PRO A 233 21.64 19.29 -5.02
N PHE A 234 21.00 18.31 -5.65
CA PHE A 234 20.61 18.34 -7.07
C PHE A 234 19.96 19.69 -7.41
N THR A 235 20.62 20.49 -8.26
CA THR A 235 20.28 21.90 -8.42
C THR A 235 19.18 22.11 -9.46
N LYS A 236 18.61 23.32 -9.48
CA LYS A 236 17.70 23.73 -10.56
C LYS A 236 18.38 23.66 -11.93
N ASP A 237 19.68 23.91 -11.98
CA ASP A 237 20.45 23.83 -13.22
C ASP A 237 20.59 22.38 -13.68
N ASP A 238 20.78 21.44 -12.76
CA ASP A 238 20.79 20.01 -13.06
C ASP A 238 19.43 19.52 -13.57
N PHE A 239 18.33 20.03 -12.99
CA PHE A 239 16.98 19.84 -13.55
C PHE A 239 16.84 20.40 -14.97
N CYS A 240 17.53 21.50 -15.29
CA CYS A 240 17.54 22.07 -16.64
C CYS A 240 18.37 21.24 -17.61
N LYS A 241 19.50 20.66 -17.17
CA LYS A 241 20.32 19.74 -17.95
C LYS A 241 19.52 18.49 -18.34
N ILE A 242 18.87 17.83 -17.39
CA ILE A 242 18.13 16.57 -17.65
C ILE A 242 16.86 16.72 -18.49
N ARG A 243 16.31 17.93 -18.66
CA ARG A 243 15.13 18.19 -19.52
C ARG A 243 15.47 18.78 -20.88
N GLY A 244 16.74 19.13 -21.09
CA GLY A 244 17.34 19.60 -22.34
C GLY A 244 16.62 20.73 -23.11
N PRO A 245 17.15 21.08 -24.29
CA PRO A 245 18.55 20.90 -24.66
C PRO A 245 19.44 21.80 -23.79
N TRP A 246 20.58 21.27 -23.37
CA TRP A 246 21.61 21.99 -22.63
C TRP A 246 22.93 21.86 -23.36
N THR A 247 23.59 22.98 -23.62
CA THR A 247 24.91 22.99 -24.28
C THR A 247 25.96 23.23 -23.22
N ASN A 248 26.94 22.33 -23.16
CA ASN A 248 28.08 22.49 -22.27
C ASN A 248 28.87 23.73 -22.71
N PRO A 249 29.00 24.76 -21.86
CA PRO A 249 29.70 25.99 -22.22
C PRO A 249 31.21 25.81 -22.41
N GLU A 250 31.81 24.74 -21.88
CA GLU A 250 33.24 24.45 -21.98
C GLU A 250 33.57 23.57 -23.19
N THR A 251 32.75 22.56 -23.49
CA THR A 251 33.01 21.60 -24.58
C THR A 251 32.21 21.90 -25.85
N GLY A 252 31.17 22.73 -25.77
CA GLY A 252 30.26 23.02 -26.88
C GLY A 252 29.28 21.89 -27.23
N GLU A 253 29.36 20.75 -26.55
CA GLU A 253 28.48 19.61 -26.80
C GLU A 253 27.06 19.87 -26.30
N THR A 254 26.07 19.52 -27.12
CA THR A 254 24.65 19.68 -26.77
C THR A 254 24.06 18.36 -26.31
N PHE A 255 23.53 18.37 -25.09
CA PHE A 255 22.78 17.29 -24.49
C PHE A 255 21.27 17.60 -24.59
N GLU A 256 20.56 16.80 -25.37
CA GLU A 256 19.11 16.98 -25.63
C GLU A 256 18.20 16.72 -24.41
N GLY A 257 18.78 16.29 -23.28
CA GLY A 257 18.02 15.93 -22.08
C GLY A 257 17.54 14.48 -22.08
N PHE A 258 17.21 13.99 -20.89
CA PHE A 258 16.59 12.68 -20.64
C PHE A 258 15.07 12.72 -20.73
N PHE A 259 14.48 13.88 -20.49
CA PHE A 259 13.04 14.11 -20.53
C PHE A 259 12.72 15.10 -21.64
N ASP A 260 11.61 14.86 -22.35
CA ASP A 260 11.06 15.86 -23.26
C ASP A 260 10.68 17.13 -22.48
N ARG A 261 11.32 18.25 -22.82
CA ARG A 261 11.15 19.54 -22.13
C ARG A 261 9.69 19.93 -21.95
N TYR A 262 8.86 19.77 -22.98
CA TYR A 262 7.47 20.20 -22.95
C TYR A 262 6.62 19.32 -22.05
N THR A 263 6.74 18.00 -22.19
CA THR A 263 6.04 17.01 -21.36
C THR A 263 6.43 17.13 -19.89
N PHE A 264 7.72 17.32 -19.61
CA PHE A 264 8.22 17.46 -18.25
C PHE A 264 7.71 18.74 -17.58
N ASN A 265 7.76 19.87 -18.30
CA ASN A 265 7.22 21.13 -17.80
C ASN A 265 5.70 21.07 -17.59
N ALA A 266 4.97 20.39 -18.49
CA ALA A 266 3.53 20.20 -18.34
C ALA A 266 3.21 19.35 -17.10
N ALA A 267 3.96 18.28 -16.83
CA ALA A 267 3.79 17.45 -15.65
C ALA A 267 4.08 18.22 -14.34
N ILE A 268 5.14 19.05 -14.32
CA ILE A 268 5.43 19.92 -13.17
C ILE A 268 4.28 20.91 -12.96
N LYS A 269 3.77 21.52 -14.03
CA LYS A 269 2.67 22.47 -13.96
C LYS A 269 1.39 21.81 -13.44
N GLU A 270 1.03 20.64 -13.97
CA GLU A 270 -0.14 19.87 -13.52
C GLU A 270 -0.01 19.47 -12.04
N PHE A 271 1.18 19.03 -11.61
CA PHE A 271 1.44 18.74 -10.21
C PHE A 271 1.29 19.99 -9.33
N GLU A 272 1.83 21.13 -9.76
CA GLU A 272 1.75 22.38 -9.02
C GLU A 272 0.31 22.91 -8.94
N GLU A 273 -0.47 22.81 -10.02
CA GLU A 273 -1.90 23.15 -10.04
C GLU A 273 -2.69 22.25 -9.10
N LYS A 274 -2.46 20.92 -9.14
CA LYS A 274 -3.10 19.97 -8.22
C LYS A 274 -2.69 20.20 -6.77
N ARG A 275 -1.42 20.57 -6.53
CA ARG A 275 -0.91 20.94 -5.21
C ARG A 275 -1.59 22.20 -4.68
N GLN A 276 -1.85 23.19 -5.54
CA GLN A 276 -2.59 24.40 -5.18
C GLN A 276 -4.07 24.13 -4.93
N GLU A 277 -4.70 23.26 -5.73
CA GLU A 277 -6.08 22.81 -5.50
C GLU A 277 -6.24 22.13 -4.13
N LEU A 278 -5.30 21.25 -3.79
CA LEU A 278 -5.29 20.47 -2.54
C LEU A 278 -4.55 21.18 -1.39
N ALA A 279 -4.24 22.47 -1.55
CA ALA A 279 -3.35 23.19 -0.65
C ALA A 279 -3.92 23.39 0.76
N ASP A 280 -5.21 23.75 0.84
CA ASP A 280 -5.91 24.02 2.10
C ASP A 280 -6.59 22.74 2.61
N TYR A 281 -5.78 21.77 3.02
CA TYR A 281 -6.23 20.47 3.51
C TYR A 281 -7.10 20.55 4.78
N LEU A 282 -7.15 21.70 5.46
CA LEU A 282 -7.98 21.92 6.65
C LEU A 282 -9.45 22.20 6.30
N ARG A 283 -9.80 22.36 5.02
CA ARG A 283 -11.19 22.55 4.60
C ARG A 283 -12.00 21.25 4.73
N PRO A 284 -13.24 21.30 5.24
CA PRO A 284 -14.14 20.17 5.23
C PRO A 284 -14.38 19.67 3.79
N GLY A 285 -14.43 18.34 3.59
CA GLY A 285 -14.81 17.72 2.32
C GLY A 285 -13.68 17.38 1.34
N ILE A 286 -12.42 17.72 1.64
CA ILE A 286 -11.28 17.30 0.82
C ILE A 286 -10.91 15.85 1.16
N ILE A 287 -11.15 14.93 0.21
CA ILE A 287 -10.84 13.49 0.34
C ILE A 287 -9.43 13.17 -0.20
N GLU A 288 -8.96 13.93 -1.20
CA GLU A 288 -7.67 13.71 -1.87
C GLU A 288 -6.51 14.45 -1.18
N ASP A 289 -5.33 13.83 -1.15
CA ASP A 289 -4.09 14.39 -0.61
C ASP A 289 -3.02 14.40 -1.69
N ILE A 290 -2.34 15.53 -1.88
CA ILE A 290 -1.27 15.71 -2.87
C ILE A 290 -0.12 14.70 -2.67
N PHE A 291 0.12 14.23 -1.45
CA PHE A 291 1.14 13.21 -1.18
C PHE A 291 0.72 11.80 -1.58
N SER A 292 -0.57 11.55 -1.83
CA SER A 292 -1.02 10.30 -2.48
C SER A 292 -0.49 10.17 -3.92
N TYR A 293 -0.05 11.28 -4.51
CA TYR A 293 0.59 11.33 -5.83
C TYR A 293 2.11 11.24 -5.75
N ILE A 294 2.71 11.39 -4.56
CA ILE A 294 4.15 11.24 -4.36
C ILE A 294 4.43 9.76 -4.08
N ARG A 295 5.20 9.14 -4.97
CA ARG A 295 5.55 7.73 -4.81
C ARG A 295 6.33 7.51 -3.51
N PRO A 296 6.04 6.43 -2.76
CA PRO A 296 6.91 6.00 -1.68
C PRO A 296 8.33 5.83 -2.22
N LEU A 297 9.29 6.53 -1.63
CA LEU A 297 10.69 6.29 -1.94
C LEU A 297 11.06 4.87 -1.48
N LYS A 298 11.97 4.20 -2.19
CA LYS A 298 12.56 2.93 -1.74
C LYS A 298 13.53 3.19 -0.58
N THR A 299 13.03 3.72 0.53
CA THR A 299 13.74 3.84 1.80
C THR A 299 13.26 2.75 2.75
N ASN A 300 14.04 2.41 3.77
CA ASN A 300 13.64 1.45 4.81
C ASN A 300 12.56 2.05 5.76
N GLN A 301 12.16 3.30 5.53
CA GLN A 301 11.16 4.00 6.31
C GLN A 301 9.76 3.61 5.90
N ILE A 302 9.04 3.05 6.86
CA ILE A 302 7.66 2.62 6.67
C ILE A 302 6.73 3.80 6.96
N PHE A 303 6.02 4.26 5.93
CA PHE A 303 5.02 5.32 6.03
C PHE A 303 3.68 4.76 6.52
N THR A 304 3.11 5.36 7.57
CA THR A 304 1.78 5.02 8.05
C THR A 304 0.71 5.52 7.07
N PRO A 305 -0.13 4.64 6.50
CA PRO A 305 -1.19 5.08 5.60
C PRO A 305 -2.21 5.96 6.33
N ARG A 306 -2.81 6.92 5.61
CA ARG A 306 -3.81 7.85 6.13
C ARG A 306 -4.98 7.19 6.87
N ARG A 307 -5.48 6.05 6.38
CA ARG A 307 -6.55 5.29 7.06
C ARG A 307 -6.14 4.81 8.45
N ILE A 308 -4.86 4.45 8.62
CA ILE A 308 -4.31 3.97 9.88
C ILE A 308 -4.07 5.15 10.81
N VAL A 309 -3.52 6.26 10.30
CA VAL A 309 -3.35 7.50 11.08
C VAL A 309 -4.69 7.99 11.62
N ASN A 310 -5.72 8.08 10.79
CA ASN A 310 -7.06 8.48 11.24
C ASN A 310 -7.62 7.51 12.28
N LYS A 311 -7.58 6.20 12.02
CA LYS A 311 -8.03 5.20 12.99
C LYS A 311 -7.30 5.31 14.34
N MET A 312 -5.99 5.58 14.34
CA MET A 312 -5.23 5.77 15.59
C MET A 312 -5.69 7.02 16.35
N LEU A 313 -5.92 8.13 15.65
CA LEU A 313 -6.37 9.38 16.27
C LEU A 313 -7.83 9.28 16.76
N ASP A 314 -8.68 8.56 16.05
CA ASP A 314 -10.06 8.29 16.48
C ASP A 314 -10.06 7.43 17.75
N LEU A 315 -9.30 6.33 17.77
CA LEU A 315 -9.13 5.51 18.97
C LEU A 315 -8.50 6.30 20.14
N PHE A 316 -7.63 7.26 19.85
CA PHE A 316 -7.05 8.11 20.89
C PHE A 316 -8.09 9.05 21.53
N GLU A 317 -9.01 9.58 20.73
CA GLU A 317 -10.13 10.40 21.20
C GLU A 317 -11.17 9.57 21.96
N ASP A 318 -11.44 8.33 21.54
CA ASP A 318 -12.30 7.42 22.29
C ASP A 318 -11.77 7.19 23.73
N GLU A 319 -10.46 7.11 23.88
CA GLU A 319 -9.78 6.99 25.17
C GLU A 319 -9.65 8.32 25.91
N ASN A 320 -9.73 9.46 25.20
CA ASN A 320 -9.57 10.80 25.75
C ASN A 320 -10.64 11.73 25.17
N PRO A 321 -11.92 11.61 25.59
CA PRO A 321 -12.99 12.39 25.00
C PRO A 321 -12.73 13.90 25.13
N GLY A 322 -12.91 14.64 24.04
CA GLY A 322 -12.71 16.09 23.99
C GLY A 322 -11.24 16.53 23.95
N ILE A 323 -10.29 15.61 23.76
CA ILE A 323 -8.85 15.95 23.73
C ILE A 323 -8.50 16.99 22.66
N TYR A 324 -9.21 16.99 21.53
CA TYR A 324 -9.03 17.95 20.43
C TYR A 324 -9.78 19.27 20.62
N GLU A 325 -10.51 19.43 21.73
CA GLU A 325 -11.19 20.66 22.09
C GLU A 325 -10.38 21.47 23.12
N ASN A 326 -9.25 20.95 23.61
CA ASN A 326 -8.42 21.64 24.59
C ASN A 326 -7.37 22.54 23.90
N PRO A 327 -7.39 23.87 24.11
CA PRO A 327 -6.40 24.77 23.49
C PRO A 327 -5.01 24.67 24.12
N ASP A 328 -4.89 24.14 25.34
CA ASP A 328 -3.64 24.17 26.10
C ASP A 328 -2.80 22.90 25.93
N ILE A 329 -3.34 21.90 25.23
CA ILE A 329 -2.67 20.61 25.07
C ILE A 329 -1.65 20.64 23.92
N THR A 330 -0.52 20.00 24.14
CA THR A 330 0.58 19.86 23.19
C THR A 330 0.73 18.42 22.66
N PHE A 331 0.98 18.29 21.36
CA PHE A 331 1.21 17.04 20.65
C PHE A 331 2.59 17.05 19.98
N ALA A 332 3.30 15.94 20.08
CA ALA A 332 4.60 15.75 19.43
C ALA A 332 4.66 14.48 18.58
N ASP A 333 5.14 14.62 17.34
CA ASP A 333 5.64 13.52 16.52
C ASP A 333 7.18 13.53 16.55
N LEU A 334 7.76 12.56 17.25
CA LEU A 334 9.22 12.49 17.51
C LEU A 334 10.01 11.92 16.33
N TYR A 335 9.34 11.41 15.29
CA TYR A 335 10.02 10.88 14.12
C TYR A 335 9.16 11.10 12.87
N VAL A 336 9.05 12.36 12.49
CA VAL A 336 8.20 12.79 11.39
C VAL A 336 8.74 12.21 10.08
N LYS A 337 7.84 11.53 9.37
CA LYS A 337 8.06 11.05 8.00
C LYS A 337 7.35 11.99 7.02
N SER A 338 6.14 11.65 6.57
CA SER A 338 5.37 12.49 5.65
C SER A 338 4.72 13.71 6.29
N GLY A 339 4.71 13.85 7.62
CA GLY A 339 3.97 14.89 8.34
C GLY A 339 2.48 14.58 8.58
N LEU A 340 2.04 13.38 8.23
CA LEU A 340 0.62 13.02 8.22
C LEU A 340 -0.06 13.05 9.59
N TYR A 341 0.63 12.63 10.66
CA TYR A 341 0.06 12.73 12.02
C TYR A 341 -0.22 14.18 12.41
N LEU A 342 0.74 15.08 12.21
CA LEU A 342 0.60 16.51 12.52
C LEU A 342 -0.51 17.15 11.69
N THR A 343 -0.62 16.81 10.41
CA THR A 343 -1.72 17.28 9.56
C THR A 343 -3.09 16.80 10.04
N GLU A 344 -3.22 15.50 10.35
CA GLU A 344 -4.52 14.96 10.79
C GLU A 344 -4.91 15.42 12.20
N LEU A 345 -3.93 15.72 13.06
CA LEU A 345 -4.13 16.43 14.33
C LEU A 345 -4.61 17.86 14.09
N ALA A 346 -3.94 18.62 13.22
CA ALA A 346 -4.32 19.99 12.90
C ALA A 346 -5.77 20.09 12.40
N LYS A 347 -6.23 19.13 11.59
CA LYS A 347 -7.63 19.04 11.15
C LYS A 347 -8.62 18.84 12.30
N ARG A 348 -8.28 17.98 13.27
CA ARG A 348 -9.13 17.68 14.43
C ARG A 348 -9.18 18.85 15.39
N LEU A 349 -8.02 19.43 15.72
CA LEU A 349 -7.91 20.63 16.56
C LEU A 349 -8.61 21.84 15.93
N ASN A 350 -8.46 22.05 14.62
CA ASN A 350 -9.13 23.15 13.93
C ASN A 350 -10.66 23.05 13.99
N ARG A 351 -11.21 21.84 14.10
CA ARG A 351 -12.64 21.60 14.29
C ARG A 351 -13.02 21.72 15.77
N GLY A 352 -12.30 21.04 16.66
CA GLY A 352 -12.62 20.98 18.09
C GLY A 352 -12.48 22.33 18.80
N LEU A 353 -11.59 23.20 18.32
CA LEU A 353 -11.35 24.53 18.90
C LEU A 353 -12.23 25.63 18.30
N GLU A 354 -13.10 25.34 17.34
CA GLU A 354 -13.93 26.35 16.67
C GLU A 354 -14.81 27.14 17.65
N SER A 355 -15.32 26.49 18.69
CA SER A 355 -16.11 27.14 19.74
C SER A 355 -15.29 28.04 20.68
N LYS A 356 -13.99 27.75 20.86
CA LYS A 356 -13.10 28.45 21.80
C LYS A 356 -12.27 29.55 21.14
N ILE A 357 -11.84 29.32 19.90
CA ILE A 357 -11.09 30.29 19.08
C ILE A 357 -11.83 30.42 17.75
N PRO A 358 -12.90 31.25 17.65
CA PRO A 358 -13.76 31.28 16.45
C PRO A 358 -13.06 31.77 15.18
N ASP A 359 -12.13 32.71 15.31
CA ASP A 359 -11.33 33.17 14.18
C ASP A 359 -10.41 32.06 13.67
N ARG A 360 -10.58 31.69 12.40
CA ARG A 360 -9.86 30.57 11.80
C ARG A 360 -8.36 30.82 11.70
N ILE A 361 -7.94 32.05 11.40
CA ILE A 361 -6.53 32.38 11.21
C ILE A 361 -5.82 32.31 12.57
N GLU A 362 -6.39 32.93 13.60
CA GLU A 362 -5.86 32.87 14.97
C GLU A 362 -5.87 31.44 15.51
N ARG A 363 -6.93 30.66 15.24
CA ARG A 363 -7.00 29.24 15.63
C ARG A 363 -5.91 28.41 14.98
N MET A 364 -5.68 28.58 13.68
CA MET A 364 -4.62 27.87 12.97
C MET A 364 -3.24 28.27 13.50
N LYS A 365 -3.01 29.56 13.71
CA LYS A 365 -1.77 30.07 14.28
C LYS A 365 -1.51 29.44 15.65
N HIS A 366 -2.51 29.43 16.53
CA HIS A 366 -2.44 28.80 17.85
C HIS A 366 -2.08 27.31 17.76
N ILE A 367 -2.78 26.55 16.91
CA ILE A 367 -2.54 25.11 16.74
C ILE A 367 -1.09 24.85 16.30
N PHE A 368 -0.61 25.56 15.27
CA PHE A 368 0.69 25.30 14.67
C PHE A 368 1.87 25.86 15.48
N GLU A 369 1.69 26.99 16.17
CA GLU A 369 2.75 27.68 16.92
C GLU A 369 2.81 27.28 18.40
N HIS A 370 1.75 26.68 18.95
CA HIS A 370 1.70 26.36 20.38
C HIS A 370 1.30 24.91 20.69
N GLN A 371 0.59 24.21 19.80
CA GLN A 371 0.10 22.85 20.10
C GLN A 371 0.82 21.73 19.36
N LEU A 372 1.37 21.98 18.16
CA LEU A 372 1.97 20.93 17.34
C LEU A 372 3.51 21.04 17.28
N TYR A 373 4.17 19.93 17.58
CA TYR A 373 5.63 19.78 17.55
C TYR A 373 6.04 18.59 16.68
N GLY A 374 7.12 18.73 15.91
CA GLY A 374 7.58 17.68 15.02
C GLY A 374 9.09 17.64 14.87
N PHE A 375 9.66 16.43 14.82
CA PHE A 375 11.10 16.20 14.67
C PHE A 375 11.35 15.31 13.46
N ALA A 376 11.92 15.88 12.40
CA ALA A 376 12.26 15.16 11.18
C ALA A 376 13.75 14.78 11.17
N PRO A 377 14.11 13.52 10.87
CA PRO A 377 15.47 13.02 11.04
C PRO A 377 16.45 13.51 9.96
N THR A 378 15.97 13.76 8.75
CA THR A 378 16.81 14.21 7.62
C THR A 378 16.28 15.50 7.03
N GLU A 379 17.17 16.27 6.40
CA GLU A 379 16.82 17.54 5.73
C GLU A 379 15.75 17.36 4.65
N ILE A 380 15.86 16.30 3.85
CA ILE A 380 14.89 16.00 2.79
C ILE A 380 13.50 15.77 3.39
N ILE A 381 13.41 14.95 4.43
CA ILE A 381 12.15 14.65 5.11
C ILE A 381 11.58 15.91 5.78
N TYR A 382 12.44 16.69 6.45
CA TYR A 382 12.07 17.96 7.03
C TYR A 382 11.47 18.91 5.99
N ASN A 383 12.14 19.12 4.86
CA ASN A 383 11.67 20.03 3.83
C ASN A 383 10.34 19.57 3.21
N ILE A 384 10.20 18.27 2.95
CA ILE A 384 8.97 17.68 2.43
C ILE A 384 7.80 17.87 3.41
N ALA A 385 7.97 17.43 4.66
CA ALA A 385 6.93 17.50 5.68
C ALA A 385 6.60 18.94 6.07
N ARG A 386 7.60 19.83 6.18
CA ARG A 386 7.39 21.26 6.43
C ARG A 386 6.57 21.90 5.31
N LYS A 387 6.93 21.63 4.05
CA LYS A 387 6.18 22.17 2.90
C LYS A 387 4.75 21.62 2.86
N TYR A 388 4.53 20.39 3.29
CA TYR A 388 3.20 19.79 3.40
C TYR A 388 2.35 20.45 4.50
N ILE A 389 2.89 20.52 5.71
CA ILE A 389 2.14 20.96 6.89
C ILE A 389 1.89 22.48 6.83
N TYR A 390 2.91 23.26 6.48
CA TYR A 390 2.92 24.73 6.59
C TYR A 390 2.89 25.46 5.25
N GLY A 391 3.24 24.78 4.14
CA GLY A 391 3.64 25.46 2.89
C GLY A 391 2.59 26.28 2.18
N ASN A 392 1.33 26.23 2.63
CA ASN A 392 0.20 26.99 2.08
C ASN A 392 -0.39 27.99 3.09
N PHE A 393 0.21 28.12 4.29
CA PHE A 393 -0.25 29.03 5.33
C PHE A 393 0.79 30.15 5.52
N THR A 394 0.41 31.37 5.17
CA THR A 394 1.26 32.56 5.33
C THR A 394 1.11 33.13 6.74
N GLY A 395 2.21 33.56 7.35
CA GLY A 395 2.19 34.22 8.67
C GLY A 395 2.13 33.27 9.86
N ILE A 396 2.30 31.97 9.64
CA ILE A 396 2.40 30.94 10.69
C ILE A 396 3.87 30.52 10.82
N SER A 397 4.42 30.60 12.02
CA SER A 397 5.75 30.09 12.33
C SER A 397 5.78 28.56 12.30
N SER A 398 6.88 28.01 11.77
CA SER A 398 7.17 26.58 11.82
C SER A 398 8.25 26.24 12.85
N ASP A 399 8.48 27.10 13.85
CA ASP A 399 9.59 26.93 14.80
C ASP A 399 9.48 25.65 15.64
N ASN A 400 8.27 25.13 15.87
CA ASN A 400 8.07 23.86 16.58
C ASN A 400 8.34 22.62 15.73
N PHE A 401 8.62 22.82 14.44
CA PHE A 401 9.02 21.76 13.52
C PHE A 401 10.54 21.83 13.32
N LYS A 402 11.28 20.81 13.77
CA LYS A 402 12.75 20.81 13.79
C LYS A 402 13.33 19.71 12.90
N GLN A 403 14.37 20.05 12.16
CA GLN A 403 15.26 19.06 11.55
C GLN A 403 16.25 18.58 12.62
N ARG A 404 15.96 17.44 13.25
CA ARG A 404 16.82 16.83 14.27
C ARG A 404 16.55 15.34 14.32
N ASP A 405 17.57 14.53 14.06
CA ASP A 405 17.51 13.09 14.33
C ASP A 405 17.69 12.84 15.83
N LEU A 406 16.72 12.13 16.42
CA LEU A 406 16.69 11.81 17.85
C LEU A 406 17.23 10.40 18.15
N THR A 407 17.62 9.66 17.12
CA THR A 407 18.02 8.26 17.21
C THR A 407 19.17 8.05 18.20
N ASP A 408 20.27 8.81 18.06
CA ASP A 408 21.43 8.68 18.94
C ASP A 408 21.18 9.15 20.38
N ASP A 409 20.41 10.23 20.53
CA ASP A 409 20.01 10.73 21.85
C ASP A 409 19.20 9.67 22.61
N PHE A 410 18.20 9.08 21.96
CA PHE A 410 17.33 8.09 22.58
C PHE A 410 18.04 6.75 22.80
N LYS A 411 19.00 6.36 21.95
CA LYS A 411 19.89 5.21 22.21
C LYS A 411 20.70 5.37 23.49
N LYS A 412 21.21 6.59 23.74
CA LYS A 412 21.96 6.95 24.95
C LYS A 412 21.06 7.17 26.17
N GLY A 413 19.74 7.15 25.98
CA GLY A 413 18.76 7.39 27.04
C GLY A 413 18.53 8.86 27.38
N ASN A 414 19.08 9.77 26.57
CA ASN A 414 18.86 11.22 26.67
C ASN A 414 17.41 11.55 26.29
N THR A 415 16.92 12.70 26.75
CA THR A 415 15.61 13.24 26.36
C THR A 415 15.79 14.60 25.68
N LEU A 416 14.71 15.13 25.12
CA LEU A 416 14.69 16.44 24.47
C LEU A 416 14.90 17.62 25.43
N GLY A 417 14.82 17.41 26.74
CA GLY A 417 14.74 18.51 27.72
C GLY A 417 13.43 19.30 27.63
N MET A 418 12.42 18.73 26.94
CA MET A 418 11.08 19.27 26.76
C MET A 418 10.06 18.25 27.25
N ARG A 419 8.89 18.70 27.71
CA ARG A 419 7.72 17.84 27.96
C ARG A 419 6.57 18.24 27.06
N PHE A 420 5.76 17.25 26.71
CA PHE A 420 4.55 17.37 25.93
C PHE A 420 3.42 16.66 26.66
N ASP A 421 2.17 16.99 26.39
CA ASP A 421 1.04 16.25 26.95
C ASP A 421 0.86 14.92 26.23
N VAL A 422 1.06 14.92 24.91
CA VAL A 422 0.83 13.78 24.03
C VAL A 422 2.00 13.55 23.08
N VAL A 423 2.50 12.32 23.01
CA VAL A 423 3.34 11.86 21.89
C VAL A 423 2.54 10.92 20.99
N VAL A 424 2.55 11.17 19.68
CA VAL A 424 1.89 10.33 18.67
C VAL A 424 2.78 10.16 17.45
N GLY A 425 2.80 8.96 16.88
CA GLY A 425 3.58 8.74 15.67
C GLY A 425 3.90 7.29 15.35
N ASN A 426 4.84 7.14 14.41
CA ASN A 426 5.37 5.86 13.95
C ASN A 426 6.91 5.89 14.03
N PRO A 427 7.51 5.44 15.16
CA PRO A 427 8.95 5.49 15.38
C PRO A 427 9.73 4.67 14.34
N PRO A 428 11.05 4.88 14.21
CA PRO A 428 11.87 4.02 13.36
C PRO A 428 11.97 2.62 13.96
N TYR A 429 11.81 1.59 13.11
CA TYR A 429 11.78 0.20 13.59
C TYR A 429 13.19 -0.37 13.76
N GLN A 430 14.11 0.02 12.88
CA GLN A 430 15.50 -0.39 12.87
C GLN A 430 16.39 0.84 12.86
N ASP A 431 17.62 0.66 13.35
CA ASP A 431 18.64 1.70 13.29
C ASP A 431 19.16 1.86 11.85
N GLU A 432 18.77 2.94 11.18
CA GLU A 432 19.19 3.25 9.81
C GLU A 432 20.61 3.82 9.74
N THR A 433 21.28 4.08 10.88
CA THR A 433 22.64 4.64 10.93
C THR A 433 23.74 3.59 10.79
N VAL A 434 23.41 2.29 10.89
CA VAL A 434 24.39 1.19 10.98
C VAL A 434 24.54 0.48 9.62
N GLY A 435 25.15 1.16 8.64
CA GLY A 435 25.75 0.57 7.41
C GLY A 435 24.83 -0.13 6.40
N ASP A 436 25.38 -0.49 5.23
CA ASP A 436 24.66 -1.05 4.07
C ASP A 436 24.17 -2.52 4.24
N ASN A 437 24.54 -3.20 5.33
CA ASN A 437 24.18 -4.60 5.60
C ASN A 437 22.80 -4.72 6.30
N LYS A 438 21.77 -4.74 5.45
CA LYS A 438 20.33 -4.57 5.75
C LYS A 438 19.67 -5.71 6.55
N THR A 439 20.29 -6.88 6.69
CA THR A 439 19.67 -8.06 7.32
C THR A 439 19.83 -8.12 8.85
N PHE A 440 20.66 -7.26 9.45
CA PHE A 440 21.04 -7.34 10.87
C PHE A 440 20.91 -6.02 11.65
N ALA A 441 20.28 -4.99 11.10
CA ALA A 441 20.13 -3.70 11.78
C ALA A 441 19.34 -3.87 13.10
N PRO A 442 19.87 -3.39 14.25
CA PRO A 442 19.23 -3.57 15.55
C PRO A 442 17.88 -2.83 15.62
N GLN A 443 16.92 -3.43 16.31
CA GLN A 443 15.61 -2.81 16.51
C GLN A 443 15.72 -1.61 17.45
N ILE A 444 15.09 -0.48 17.11
CA ILE A 444 15.26 0.77 17.86
C ILE A 444 13.97 1.43 18.34
N TYR A 445 12.81 1.00 17.85
CA TYR A 445 11.51 1.57 18.23
C TYR A 445 11.28 1.57 19.76
N HIS A 446 11.79 0.56 20.45
CA HIS A 446 11.70 0.44 21.91
C HIS A 446 12.40 1.60 22.65
N LYS A 447 13.47 2.16 22.09
CA LYS A 447 14.13 3.36 22.64
C LYS A 447 13.29 4.62 22.48
N PHE A 448 12.59 4.74 21.35
CA PHE A 448 11.65 5.83 21.10
C PHE A 448 10.44 5.74 22.03
N ILE A 449 9.91 4.53 22.29
CA ILE A 449 8.84 4.32 23.27
C ILE A 449 9.30 4.79 24.67
N ASP A 450 10.49 4.36 25.12
CA ASP A 450 11.04 4.76 26.42
C ASP A 450 11.23 6.27 26.55
N ALA A 451 11.77 6.89 25.51
CA ALA A 451 11.94 8.34 25.48
C ALA A 451 10.59 9.06 25.53
N SER A 452 9.60 8.57 24.78
CA SER A 452 8.23 9.11 24.78
C SER A 452 7.61 9.07 26.17
N TYR A 453 7.78 7.97 26.91
CA TYR A 453 7.23 7.81 28.27
C TYR A 453 7.87 8.77 29.30
N LYS A 454 9.10 9.24 29.04
CA LYS A 454 9.77 10.23 29.90
C LYS A 454 9.29 11.65 29.63
N ILE A 455 8.94 11.95 28.38
CA ILE A 455 8.64 13.32 27.94
C ILE A 455 7.15 13.60 27.78
N ALA A 456 6.28 12.60 27.87
CA ALA A 456 4.83 12.81 27.79
C ALA A 456 4.03 11.97 28.76
N ASP A 457 2.89 12.53 29.16
CA ASP A 457 1.95 11.89 30.09
C ASP A 457 1.09 10.85 29.35
N ARG A 458 0.74 11.15 28.08
CA ARG A 458 0.02 10.24 27.18
C ARG A 458 0.84 9.93 25.93
N VAL A 459 0.86 8.67 25.51
CA VAL A 459 1.66 8.23 24.35
C VAL A 459 0.88 7.22 23.53
N ILE A 460 0.72 7.45 22.22
CA ILE A 460 0.10 6.51 21.28
C ILE A 460 1.00 6.27 20.06
N LEU A 461 1.52 5.04 19.93
CA LEU A 461 2.52 4.71 18.92
C LEU A 461 2.18 3.43 18.17
N ILE A 462 2.49 3.39 16.87
CA ILE A 462 2.40 2.18 16.04
C ILE A 462 3.78 1.56 15.82
N HIS A 463 3.92 0.27 16.10
CA HIS A 463 5.22 -0.41 16.06
C HIS A 463 5.09 -1.93 15.86
N PRO A 464 6.20 -2.66 15.60
CA PRO A 464 6.20 -4.11 15.56
C PRO A 464 5.70 -4.72 16.88
N ALA A 465 4.94 -5.81 16.78
CA ALA A 465 4.23 -6.41 17.91
C ALA A 465 4.93 -7.62 18.57
N ARG A 466 6.11 -8.03 18.07
CA ARG A 466 6.79 -9.25 18.54
C ARG A 466 7.06 -9.27 20.07
N PHE A 467 7.30 -8.12 20.68
CA PHE A 467 7.53 -8.01 22.12
C PHE A 467 6.35 -8.52 22.96
N LEU A 468 5.11 -8.46 22.43
CA LEU A 468 3.91 -8.97 23.11
C LEU A 468 3.99 -10.48 23.38
N PHE A 469 4.77 -11.19 22.58
CA PHE A 469 5.00 -12.64 22.69
C PHE A 469 6.38 -12.96 23.27
N ASN A 470 7.03 -11.97 23.89
CA ASN A 470 8.41 -12.02 24.34
C ASN A 470 9.39 -12.51 23.25
N ALA A 471 9.12 -12.12 21.99
CA ALA A 471 9.84 -12.54 20.81
C ALA A 471 10.48 -11.34 20.09
N GLY A 472 11.36 -11.62 19.13
CA GLY A 472 12.05 -10.58 18.35
C GLY A 472 13.39 -10.19 18.95
N SER A 473 13.87 -8.99 18.60
CA SER A 473 15.23 -8.53 18.93
C SER A 473 15.25 -7.38 19.94
N THR A 474 14.10 -7.05 20.53
CA THR A 474 14.05 -6.16 21.70
C THR A 474 14.57 -6.89 22.95
N PRO A 475 15.21 -6.18 23.90
CA PRO A 475 15.68 -6.81 25.13
C PRO A 475 14.55 -7.48 25.91
N LYS A 476 14.79 -8.70 26.42
CA LYS A 476 13.79 -9.47 27.17
C LYS A 476 13.27 -8.70 28.40
N GLU A 477 14.18 -8.08 29.14
CA GLU A 477 13.86 -7.22 30.28
C GLU A 477 12.94 -6.05 29.89
N TRP A 478 13.12 -5.49 28.69
CA TRP A 478 12.26 -4.43 28.18
C TRP A 478 10.86 -4.97 27.84
N ASN A 479 10.77 -6.15 27.21
CA ASN A 479 9.49 -6.80 26.92
C ASN A 479 8.71 -7.06 28.22
N GLU A 480 9.36 -7.65 29.22
CA GLU A 480 8.77 -7.95 30.53
C GLU A 480 8.32 -6.67 31.26
N ARG A 481 9.12 -5.61 31.22
CA ARG A 481 8.74 -4.30 31.77
C ARG A 481 7.52 -3.71 31.07
N MET A 482 7.44 -3.82 29.74
CA MET A 482 6.28 -3.34 28.98
C MET A 482 5.02 -4.16 29.26
N LEU A 483 5.15 -5.48 29.39
CA LEU A 483 4.03 -6.37 29.70
C LEU A 483 3.53 -6.22 31.14
N SER A 484 4.39 -5.79 32.07
CA SER A 484 4.05 -5.54 33.47
C SER A 484 3.63 -4.09 33.76
N ASP A 485 3.79 -3.16 32.81
CA ASP A 485 3.39 -1.76 32.99
C ASP A 485 1.85 -1.66 32.99
N LYS A 486 1.31 -1.27 34.15
CA LYS A 486 -0.14 -1.11 34.39
C LYS A 486 -0.74 0.10 33.67
N HIS A 487 0.10 1.00 33.16
CA HIS A 487 -0.32 2.21 32.46
C HIS A 487 -0.33 2.06 30.94
N VAL A 488 0.07 0.89 30.42
CA VAL A 488 0.13 0.60 28.99
C VAL A 488 -0.97 -0.39 28.60
N LYS A 489 -1.60 -0.14 27.45
CA LYS A 489 -2.47 -1.11 26.80
C LYS A 489 -2.26 -1.17 25.30
N ILE A 490 -2.68 -2.27 24.70
CA ILE A 490 -2.72 -2.44 23.24
C ILE A 490 -4.14 -2.15 22.77
N ILE A 491 -4.35 -0.98 22.17
CA ILE A 491 -5.68 -0.57 21.70
C ILE A 491 -6.04 -1.19 20.36
N GLN A 492 -5.03 -1.65 19.60
CA GLN A 492 -5.24 -2.37 18.35
C GLN A 492 -4.04 -3.26 18.04
N TYR A 493 -4.32 -4.50 17.65
CA TYR A 493 -3.35 -5.45 17.14
C TYR A 493 -3.73 -5.90 15.72
N TYR A 494 -2.74 -6.03 14.85
CA TYR A 494 -2.86 -6.54 13.48
C TYR A 494 -1.91 -7.72 13.32
N PRO A 495 -2.41 -8.97 13.34
CA PRO A 495 -1.57 -10.16 13.19
C PRO A 495 -0.79 -10.16 11.85
N LEU A 496 -1.43 -9.66 10.80
CA LEU A 496 -0.86 -9.57 9.46
C LEU A 496 -0.48 -8.12 9.15
N SER A 497 0.82 -7.85 9.07
CA SER A 497 1.37 -6.51 8.78
C SER A 497 0.84 -5.91 7.48
N LYS A 498 0.51 -6.74 6.48
CA LYS A 498 -0.15 -6.35 5.21
C LYS A 498 -1.51 -5.65 5.37
N GLU A 499 -2.19 -5.85 6.50
CA GLU A 499 -3.43 -5.11 6.83
C GLU A 499 -3.15 -3.64 7.16
N VAL A 500 -1.92 -3.31 7.54
CA VAL A 500 -1.46 -1.94 7.82
C VAL A 500 -0.61 -1.45 6.65
N PHE A 501 0.44 -2.19 6.28
CA PHE A 501 1.43 -1.84 5.28
C PHE A 501 1.41 -2.85 4.13
N THR A 502 0.73 -2.51 3.02
CA THR A 502 0.43 -3.46 1.92
C THR A 502 1.67 -4.09 1.27
N ASN A 503 2.81 -3.40 1.30
CA ASN A 503 4.05 -3.81 0.62
C ASN A 503 5.17 -4.20 1.58
N THR A 504 4.90 -4.32 2.89
CA THR A 504 5.94 -4.57 3.89
C THR A 504 5.55 -5.72 4.80
N ASP A 505 6.33 -6.80 4.77
CA ASP A 505 6.14 -7.93 5.68
C ASP A 505 6.90 -7.72 6.99
N ILE A 506 6.17 -7.35 8.03
CA ILE A 506 6.66 -7.31 9.41
C ILE A 506 6.14 -8.54 10.15
N LYS A 507 7.06 -9.44 10.46
CA LYS A 507 6.76 -10.67 11.18
C LYS A 507 6.31 -10.40 12.61
N GLY A 508 5.30 -11.13 13.08
CA GLY A 508 4.72 -10.98 14.43
C GLY A 508 3.62 -9.92 14.51
N GLY A 509 3.34 -9.22 13.40
CA GLY A 509 2.26 -8.25 13.31
C GLY A 509 2.65 -6.86 13.78
N ILE A 510 1.65 -5.98 13.80
CA ILE A 510 1.76 -4.57 14.18
C ILE A 510 0.84 -4.30 15.36
N ALA A 511 1.33 -3.55 16.33
CA ALA A 511 0.56 -3.12 17.49
C ALA A 511 0.47 -1.59 17.49
N VAL A 512 -0.68 -1.10 17.95
CA VAL A 512 -0.85 0.28 18.42
C VAL A 512 -0.92 0.21 19.94
N SER A 513 0.11 0.73 20.60
CA SER A 513 0.14 0.86 22.05
C SER A 513 -0.35 2.26 22.44
N TYR A 514 -1.06 2.31 23.55
CA TYR A 514 -1.45 3.54 24.22
C TYR A 514 -1.01 3.47 25.68
N ARG A 515 -0.38 4.54 26.16
CA ARG A 515 -0.02 4.73 27.55
C ARG A 515 -0.63 6.01 28.08
N ASP A 516 -1.14 5.97 29.30
CA ASP A 516 -1.51 7.14 30.08
C ASP A 516 -1.02 6.96 31.51
N ILE A 517 -0.10 7.82 31.94
CA ILE A 517 0.49 7.75 33.29
C ILE A 517 -0.56 7.96 34.40
N GLY A 518 -1.67 8.66 34.10
CA GLY A 518 -2.75 8.89 35.04
C GLY A 518 -3.73 7.73 35.17
N THR A 519 -3.69 6.76 34.25
CA THR A 519 -4.71 5.70 34.15
C THR A 519 -4.09 4.31 34.34
N ASN A 520 -4.69 3.50 35.22
CA ASN A 520 -4.29 2.11 35.42
C ASN A 520 -5.23 1.19 34.61
N PHE A 521 -4.70 0.57 33.56
CA PHE A 521 -5.41 -0.38 32.70
C PHE A 521 -5.32 -1.83 33.19
N GLY A 522 -4.43 -2.09 34.15
CA GLY A 522 -3.93 -3.43 34.49
C GLY A 522 -2.73 -3.81 33.62
N ALA A 523 -1.86 -4.68 34.15
CA ALA A 523 -0.74 -5.21 33.38
C ALA A 523 -1.26 -6.13 32.26
N ILE A 524 -0.54 -6.17 31.14
CA ILE A 524 -0.87 -7.06 30.02
C ILE A 524 -0.57 -8.52 30.41
N GLU A 525 0.57 -8.75 31.08
CA GLU A 525 1.11 -10.05 31.51
C GLU A 525 1.27 -11.05 30.36
N VAL A 526 0.16 -11.61 29.88
CA VAL A 526 0.08 -12.52 28.73
C VAL A 526 -0.82 -11.90 27.67
N PHE A 527 -0.24 -11.61 26.50
CA PHE A 527 -1.00 -11.10 25.37
C PHE A 527 -1.58 -12.23 24.50
N THR A 528 -2.87 -12.19 24.21
CA THR A 528 -3.50 -13.06 23.21
C THR A 528 -4.12 -12.23 22.08
N SER A 529 -4.13 -12.77 20.87
CA SER A 529 -4.76 -12.11 19.71
C SER A 529 -6.28 -12.18 19.73
N PHE A 530 -6.88 -12.94 20.64
CA PHE A 530 -8.32 -13.15 20.75
C PHE A 530 -8.86 -12.30 21.89
N ASN A 531 -9.73 -11.34 21.58
CA ASN A 531 -10.28 -10.41 22.57
C ASN A 531 -11.06 -11.14 23.67
N GLU A 532 -11.72 -12.24 23.32
CA GLU A 532 -12.47 -13.10 24.22
C GLU A 532 -11.56 -13.74 25.28
N LEU A 533 -10.38 -14.23 24.87
CA LEU A 533 -9.41 -14.85 25.79
C LEU A 533 -8.74 -13.81 26.69
N ASN A 534 -8.46 -12.60 26.18
CA ASN A 534 -7.97 -11.50 27.02
C ASN A 534 -8.98 -11.11 28.10
N SER A 535 -10.29 -11.11 27.77
CA SER A 535 -11.35 -10.82 28.74
C SER A 535 -11.49 -11.90 29.81
N ILE A 536 -11.29 -13.17 29.44
CA ILE A 536 -11.32 -14.32 30.36
C ILE A 536 -10.10 -14.32 31.27
N LEU A 537 -8.90 -14.09 30.73
CA LEU A 537 -7.67 -14.00 31.51
C LEU A 537 -7.75 -12.89 32.57
N LYS A 538 -8.29 -11.72 32.21
CA LYS A 538 -8.50 -10.61 33.14
C LYS A 538 -9.47 -10.95 34.28
N ARG A 539 -10.54 -11.71 33.99
CA ARG A 539 -11.47 -12.18 35.03
C ARG A 539 -10.83 -13.21 35.98
N LEU A 540 -10.02 -14.12 35.43
CA LEU A 540 -9.32 -15.14 36.23
C LEU A 540 -8.24 -14.53 37.13
N SER A 541 -7.52 -13.50 36.68
CA SER A 541 -6.56 -12.78 37.52
C SER A 541 -7.22 -12.02 38.67
N ASP A 542 -8.43 -11.48 38.46
CA ASP A 542 -9.19 -10.78 39.49
C ASP A 542 -9.79 -11.74 40.54
N GLU A 543 -10.16 -12.97 40.16
CA GLU A 543 -10.66 -14.00 41.10
C GLU A 543 -9.57 -14.56 42.04
N VAL A 544 -8.32 -14.66 41.58
CA VAL A 544 -7.21 -15.20 42.39
C VAL A 544 -6.79 -14.25 43.53
N ILE A 545 -7.12 -12.95 43.44
CA ILE A 545 -6.78 -11.96 44.48
C ILE A 545 -7.77 -11.99 45.67
N LEU A 546 -8.95 -12.61 45.52
CA LEU A 546 -9.94 -12.72 46.61
C LEU A 546 -9.77 -13.97 47.49
N SER A 547 -8.75 -14.79 47.25
CA SER A 547 -8.41 -15.94 48.09
C SER A 547 -7.01 -15.84 48.66
N HIS A 548 -6.76 -14.86 49.54
CA HIS A 548 -5.84 -14.98 50.68
C HIS A 548 -6.20 -14.00 51.79
#